data_AF-A0AAU7SZK5-F1
#
_entry.id   AF-A0AAU7SZK5-F1
#
_cell.length_a   1.000
_cell.length_b   1.000
_cell.length_c   1.000
_cell.angle_alpha   90.00
_cell.angle_beta   90.00
_cell.angle_gamma   90.00
#
_symmetry.space_group_name_H-M   'P 1'
#
loop_
_entity.id
_entity.type
_entity.pdbx_description
1 polymer ?
#
loop_
_entity_poly.entity_id
_entity_poly.type
_entity_poly.pdbx_seq_one_letter_code
_entity_poly.pdbx_strand_id
1 'polypeptide(L)'
;METNLTQHPCANKCTNFKEEQCGHCLISESDFIAGDTVVFINESKPGHLMTVHKVEGNGVLLDGNRSFALIHMIRHANVAELGAKRRLTLTEQALAEVP
;
A
#
# COMPACT_ATOMS: atom_id res chain seq x y z
N MET A 1 -29.72 2.94 -10.04
CA MET A 1 -28.46 2.29 -10.47
C MET A 1 -27.45 2.57 -9.39
N GLU A 2 -27.22 1.60 -8.52
CA GLU A 2 -26.35 1.76 -7.34
C GLU A 2 -24.89 1.69 -7.80
N THR A 3 -24.21 2.84 -7.82
CA THR A 3 -22.77 2.89 -8.08
C THR A 3 -22.04 2.49 -6.80
N ASN A 4 -21.66 1.21 -6.71
CA ASN A 4 -20.74 0.68 -5.70
C ASN A 4 -19.33 1.30 -5.91
N LEU A 5 -19.17 2.58 -5.60
CA LEU A 5 -17.94 3.35 -5.75
C LEU A 5 -17.12 3.42 -4.44
N THR A 6 -17.24 2.44 -3.55
CA THR A 6 -16.70 2.53 -2.19
C THR A 6 -15.20 2.31 -2.06
N GLN A 7 -14.46 1.98 -3.12
CA GLN A 7 -13.00 1.74 -3.01
C GLN A 7 -12.24 2.17 -4.27
N HIS A 8 -12.28 3.46 -4.63
CA HIS A 8 -11.34 3.94 -5.64
C HIS A 8 -9.94 4.05 -5.02
N PRO A 9 -8.86 3.48 -5.62
CA PRO A 9 -7.50 3.48 -5.05
C PRO A 9 -6.91 4.86 -4.73
N CYS A 10 -7.48 5.92 -5.29
CA CYS A 10 -7.07 7.31 -5.02
C CYS A 10 -7.94 8.02 -3.97
N ALA A 11 -8.95 7.35 -3.40
CA ALA A 11 -9.75 7.88 -2.30
C ALA A 11 -8.82 8.26 -1.13
N ASN A 12 -8.89 9.53 -0.70
CA ASN A 12 -8.02 10.14 0.33
C ASN A 12 -6.55 10.40 -0.06
N LYS A 13 -6.12 10.07 -1.28
CA LYS A 13 -4.74 10.31 -1.77
C LYS A 13 -4.64 11.48 -2.76
N CYS A 14 -5.75 12.00 -3.26
CA CYS A 14 -5.79 13.14 -4.17
C CYS A 14 -6.69 14.26 -3.61
N THR A 15 -6.16 15.47 -3.46
CA THR A 15 -6.92 16.67 -3.03
C THR A 15 -7.90 17.18 -4.09
N ASN A 16 -7.77 16.73 -5.34
CA ASN A 16 -8.62 17.09 -6.47
C ASN A 16 -9.49 15.92 -6.98
N PHE A 17 -9.72 14.89 -6.15
CA PHE A 17 -10.57 13.76 -6.53
C PHE A 17 -11.97 14.25 -6.93
N LYS A 18 -12.31 14.07 -8.20
CA LYS A 18 -13.67 14.15 -8.73
C LYS A 18 -13.99 12.77 -9.27
N GLU A 19 -15.21 12.30 -9.03
CA GLU A 19 -15.67 10.91 -9.16
C GLU A 19 -15.65 10.32 -10.59
N GLU A 20 -14.97 11.00 -11.52
CA GLU A 20 -14.99 10.75 -12.95
C GLU A 20 -13.55 10.67 -13.49
N GLN A 21 -13.13 9.41 -13.69
CA GLN A 21 -11.95 8.95 -14.42
C GLN A 21 -10.60 9.49 -13.95
N CYS A 22 -9.83 8.61 -13.32
CA CYS A 22 -8.46 8.84 -12.85
C CYS A 22 -7.41 8.99 -13.97
N GLY A 23 -7.72 9.70 -15.06
CA GLY A 23 -6.73 10.10 -16.07
C GLY A 23 -5.75 11.18 -15.57
N HIS A 24 -6.09 11.86 -14.48
CA HIS A 24 -5.24 12.89 -13.85
C HIS A 24 -4.51 12.38 -12.59
N CYS A 25 -5.04 11.36 -11.92
CA CYS A 25 -4.36 10.68 -10.84
C CYS A 25 -3.38 9.69 -11.46
N LEU A 26 -2.21 10.17 -11.88
CA LEU A 26 -1.04 9.37 -12.24
C LEU A 26 -0.49 8.56 -11.04
N ILE A 27 -1.35 8.19 -10.07
CA ILE A 27 -0.99 7.29 -8.99
C ILE A 27 -0.81 5.93 -9.65
N SER A 28 0.42 5.64 -10.05
CA SER A 28 0.78 4.26 -10.33
C SER A 28 0.55 3.50 -9.02
N GLU A 29 0.13 2.24 -9.06
CA GLU A 29 0.03 1.39 -7.85
C GLU A 29 1.37 1.28 -7.07
N SER A 30 2.43 1.90 -7.60
CA SER A 30 3.80 1.93 -7.12
C SER A 30 4.21 3.30 -6.52
N ASP A 31 3.32 4.29 -6.46
CA ASP A 31 3.64 5.62 -5.93
C ASP A 31 3.54 5.61 -4.39
N PHE A 32 4.58 5.09 -3.76
CA PHE A 32 4.75 5.16 -2.31
C PHE A 32 4.91 6.63 -1.87
N ILE A 33 4.30 7.00 -0.75
CA ILE A 33 4.51 8.29 -0.10
C ILE A 33 4.93 8.13 1.36
N ALA A 34 5.57 9.15 1.92
CA ALA A 34 5.92 9.14 3.35
C ALA A 34 4.66 8.95 4.21
N GLY A 35 4.73 8.00 5.14
CA GLY A 35 3.61 7.58 6.00
C GLY A 35 2.88 6.33 5.53
N ASP A 36 3.07 5.89 4.28
CA ASP A 36 2.44 4.64 3.82
C ASP A 36 2.98 3.44 4.58
N THR A 37 2.09 2.51 4.92
CA THR A 37 2.47 1.24 5.52
C THR A 37 2.63 0.18 4.43
N VAL A 38 3.79 -0.47 4.41
CA VAL A 38 4.19 -1.41 3.37
C VAL A 38 4.69 -2.72 3.97
N VAL A 39 4.65 -3.76 3.16
CA VAL A 39 5.20 -5.09 3.48
C VAL A 39 6.02 -5.60 2.31
N PHE A 40 7.02 -6.43 2.61
CA PHE A 40 7.76 -7.13 1.56
C PHE A 40 6.88 -8.20 0.91
N ILE A 41 6.94 -8.26 -0.42
CA ILE A 41 6.23 -9.27 -1.20
C ILE A 41 6.84 -10.66 -0.96
N ASN A 42 8.16 -10.74 -0.83
CA ASN A 42 8.86 -12.01 -0.67
C ASN A 42 8.73 -12.58 0.76
N GLU A 43 8.26 -13.81 0.88
CA GLU A 43 8.04 -14.51 2.16
C GLU A 43 9.31 -14.67 3.02
N SER A 44 10.49 -14.77 2.40
CA SER A 44 11.77 -14.87 3.11
C SER A 44 12.19 -13.58 3.82
N LYS A 45 11.56 -12.45 3.49
CA LYS A 45 11.76 -11.17 4.19
C LYS A 45 10.89 -11.11 5.46
N PRO A 46 11.29 -10.28 6.44
CA PRO A 46 10.50 -10.11 7.64
C PRO A 46 9.06 -9.70 7.31
N GLY A 47 8.12 -10.33 8.00
CA GLY A 47 6.69 -10.07 7.82
C GLY A 47 6.14 -8.96 8.71
N HIS A 48 6.97 -8.14 9.36
CA HIS A 48 6.45 -6.98 10.10
C HIS A 48 6.10 -5.85 9.12
N LEU A 49 5.14 -5.01 9.53
CA LEU A 49 4.78 -3.81 8.78
C LEU A 49 5.89 -2.78 8.88
N MET A 50 6.15 -2.08 7.79
CA MET A 50 7.15 -1.01 7.74
C MET A 50 6.49 0.28 7.27
N THR A 51 6.98 1.42 7.73
CA THR A 51 6.45 2.72 7.32
C THR A 51 7.41 3.41 6.37
N VAL A 52 6.91 3.89 5.24
CA VAL A 52 7.69 4.70 4.30
C VAL A 52 8.06 6.01 4.98
N HIS A 53 9.35 6.26 5.10
CA HIS A 53 9.89 7.52 5.62
C HIS A 53 10.11 8.53 4.49
N LYS A 54 10.70 8.09 3.38
CA LYS A 54 11.01 8.92 2.22
C LYS A 54 11.14 8.05 0.97
N VAL A 55 10.75 8.59 -0.19
CA VAL A 55 11.02 7.97 -1.49
C VAL A 55 12.28 8.58 -2.09
N GLU A 56 13.17 7.72 -2.59
CA GLU A 56 14.45 8.12 -3.18
C GLU A 56 14.75 7.32 -4.44
N GLY A 57 14.66 7.99 -5.59
CA GLY A 57 14.83 7.36 -6.91
C GLY A 57 13.84 6.21 -7.12
N ASN A 58 14.36 5.00 -7.35
CA ASN A 58 13.58 3.78 -7.58
C ASN A 58 13.34 2.94 -6.31
N GLY A 59 13.55 3.53 -5.14
CA GLY A 59 13.38 2.87 -3.86
C GLY A 59 12.77 3.77 -2.79
N VAL A 60 12.52 3.18 -1.65
CA VAL A 60 11.95 3.84 -0.48
C VAL A 60 12.79 3.55 0.75
N LEU A 61 12.98 4.58 1.56
CA LEU A 61 13.53 4.48 2.90
C LEU A 61 12.39 4.19 3.86
N LEU A 62 12.57 3.16 4.67
CA LEU A 62 11.57 2.65 5.59
C LEU A 62 12.02 2.91 7.04
N ASP A 63 11.04 2.99 7.93
CA ASP A 63 11.22 2.99 9.38
C ASP A 63 12.20 4.07 9.86
N GLY A 64 12.00 5.31 9.42
CA GLY A 64 12.88 6.41 9.82
C GLY A 64 14.31 6.25 9.32
N ASN A 65 14.48 5.80 8.06
CA ASN A 65 15.77 5.59 7.41
C ASN A 65 16.60 4.42 7.99
N ARG A 66 15.95 3.42 8.59
CA ARG A 66 16.61 2.20 9.09
C ARG A 66 16.73 1.10 8.05
N SER A 67 15.97 1.19 6.97
CA SER A 67 15.95 0.20 5.90
C SER A 67 15.69 0.86 4.55
N PHE A 68 16.19 0.26 3.48
CA PHE A 68 15.94 0.68 2.10
C PHE A 68 15.38 -0.51 1.32
N ALA A 69 14.31 -0.28 0.57
CA ALA A 69 13.70 -1.27 -0.29
C ALA A 69 13.44 -0.70 -1.68
N LEU A 70 13.67 -1.48 -2.72
CA LEU A 70 13.27 -1.12 -4.07
C LEU A 70 11.74 -1.23 -4.20
N ILE A 71 11.14 -0.35 -4.99
CA ILE A 71 9.68 -0.25 -5.16
C ILE A 71 9.06 -1.60 -5.54
N HIS A 72 9.72 -2.39 -6.40
CA HIS A 72 9.24 -3.71 -6.84
C HIS A 72 9.37 -4.84 -5.81
N MET A 73 9.99 -4.59 -4.65
CA MET A 73 10.15 -5.60 -3.59
C MET A 73 9.05 -5.51 -2.52
N ILE A 74 8.27 -4.43 -2.54
CA ILE A 74 7.30 -4.09 -1.51
C ILE A 74 5.94 -3.79 -2.14
N ARG A 75 4.90 -3.93 -1.33
CA ARG A 75 3.54 -3.50 -1.66
C ARG A 75 2.91 -2.80 -0.45
N HIS A 76 1.82 -2.08 -0.68
CA HIS A 76 1.01 -1.58 0.43
C HIS A 76 0.49 -2.73 1.31
N ALA A 77 0.50 -2.51 2.62
CA ALA A 77 -0.14 -3.40 3.57
C ALA A 77 -1.66 -3.31 3.40
N ASN A 78 -2.35 -4.46 3.41
CA ASN A 78 -3.81 -4.47 3.35
C ASN A 78 -4.43 -4.15 4.73
N VAL A 79 -5.74 -3.91 4.77
CA VAL A 79 -6.45 -3.56 6.01
C VAL A 79 -6.35 -4.65 7.08
N ALA A 80 -6.40 -5.92 6.67
CA ALA A 80 -6.27 -7.06 7.57
C ALA A 80 -4.86 -7.18 8.18
N GLU A 81 -3.82 -6.87 7.40
CA GLU A 81 -2.42 -6.82 7.83
C GLU A 81 -2.19 -5.66 8.80
N LEU A 82 -2.79 -4.50 8.54
CA LEU A 82 -2.79 -3.36 9.45
C LEU A 82 -3.43 -3.73 10.79
N GLY A 83 -4.56 -4.43 10.77
CA GLY A 83 -5.22 -4.95 11.99
C GLY A 83 -4.37 -5.99 12.73
N ALA A 84 -3.74 -6.90 11.99
CA ALA A 84 -2.89 -7.96 12.55
C ALA A 84 -1.48 -7.48 12.93
N LYS A 85 -1.10 -6.26 12.53
CA LYS A 85 0.27 -5.69 12.65
C LYS A 85 1.36 -6.58 12.06
N ARG A 86 1.01 -7.41 11.08
CA ARG A 86 1.92 -8.34 10.39
C ARG A 86 1.42 -8.62 8.98
N ARG A 87 2.34 -9.03 8.11
CA ARG A 87 2.05 -9.62 6.81
C ARG A 87 1.24 -10.88 7.01
N LEU A 88 0.16 -10.98 6.26
CA LEU A 88 -0.71 -12.15 6.22
C LEU A 88 -0.27 -13.03 5.06
N THR A 89 -0.40 -14.34 5.24
CA THR A 89 -0.22 -15.30 4.14
C THR A 89 -1.36 -15.15 3.12
N LEU A 90 -1.15 -15.64 1.90
CA LEU A 90 -2.19 -15.58 0.85
C LEU A 90 -3.53 -16.17 1.33
N THR A 91 -3.47 -17.27 2.09
CA THR A 91 -4.64 -17.90 2.69
C THR A 91 -5.33 -16.99 3.70
N GLU A 92 -4.58 -16.38 4.61
CA GLU A 92 -5.14 -15.45 5.61
C GLU A 92 -5.72 -14.18 4.98
N GLN A 93 -5.15 -13.71 3.87
CA GLN A 93 -5.69 -12.58 3.11
C GLN A 93 -7.03 -12.94 2.46
N ALA A 94 -7.11 -14.10 1.80
CA ALA A 94 -8.34 -14.58 1.17
C ALA A 94 -9.48 -14.82 2.18
N LEU A 95 -9.16 -15.19 3.43
CA LEU A 95 -10.14 -15.32 4.51
C LEU A 95 -10.55 -13.99 5.16
N ALA A 96 -9.73 -12.93 5.03
CA ALA A 96 -10.03 -11.62 5.62
C ALA A 96 -10.82 -10.71 4.66
N GLU A 97 -10.82 -11.02 3.37
CA GLU A 97 -11.67 -10.40 2.35
C GLU A 97 -13.07 -11.05 2.33
N VAL A 98 -13.79 -11.00 3.46
CA VAL A 98 -15.21 -11.40 3.50
C VAL A 98 -16.07 -10.16 3.20
N PRO A 99 -16.97 -10.23 2.19
CA PRO A 99 -17.82 -9.10 1.77
C PRO A 99 -18.85 -8.66 2.82
#